data_AF-A0A383E6N6-F1
#
_entry.id   AF-A0A383E6N6-F1
#
_cell.length_a   1.000
_cell.length_b   1.000
_cell.length_c   1.000
_cell.angle_alpha   90.00
_cell.angle_beta   90.00
_cell.angle_gamma   90.00
#
_symmetry.space_group_name_H-M   'P 1'
#
loop_
_entity.id
_entity.type
_entity.pdbx_description
1 polymer ?
#
loop_
_entity_poly.entity_id
_entity_poly.type
_entity_poly.pdbx_seq_one_letter_code
_entity_poly.pdbx_strand_id
1 'polypeptide(L)'
;YSGVWGIFPFFNSNRTIMSDRVNGLYVLGDDLSMSSGDVNGDGLLNILDIVIIANIILGTAENVPQADVNEDGQLNILDIVTLVNMILDL
;
A
#
# COMPACT_ATOMS: atom_id res chain seq x y z
N TYR A 1 30.96 -21.35 4.78
CA TYR A 1 29.50 -21.15 4.66
C TYR A 1 29.24 -19.65 4.54
N SER A 2 28.93 -19.21 3.33
CA SER A 2 28.48 -17.84 3.02
C SER A 2 26.96 -17.89 2.93
N GLY A 3 26.26 -16.96 3.58
CA GLY A 3 24.80 -16.93 3.56
C GLY A 3 24.22 -16.06 4.66
N VAL A 4 22.98 -15.63 4.42
CA VAL A 4 22.16 -14.87 5.35
C VAL A 4 21.82 -15.76 6.55
N TRP A 5 22.09 -15.27 7.76
CA TRP A 5 21.87 -16.04 8.99
C TRP A 5 20.62 -15.59 9.77
N GLY A 6 20.06 -14.43 9.40
CA GLY A 6 18.81 -13.93 9.98
C GLY A 6 18.11 -12.98 9.03
N ILE A 7 16.80 -13.20 8.86
CA ILE A 7 15.88 -12.29 8.18
C ILE A 7 14.87 -11.88 9.25
N PHE A 8 14.80 -10.58 9.52
CA PHE A 8 13.89 -9.98 10.47
C PHE A 8 12.91 -9.10 9.69
N PRO A 9 11.77 -9.66 9.26
CA PRO A 9 10.68 -8.84 8.77
C PRO A 9 10.05 -8.06 9.93
N PHE A 10 9.44 -6.91 9.60
CA PHE A 10 8.55 -6.10 10.45
C PHE A 10 9.21 -5.04 11.35
N PHE A 11 9.28 -3.83 10.79
CA PHE A 11 9.06 -2.58 11.53
C PHE A 11 7.82 -1.92 10.93
N ASN A 12 7.16 -1.02 11.68
CA ASN A 12 6.06 -0.14 11.20
C ASN A 12 6.46 0.79 10.02
N SER A 13 7.60 0.53 9.37
CA SER A 13 8.18 1.28 8.27
C SER A 13 8.35 0.42 7.02
N ASN A 14 7.72 -0.76 6.93
CA ASN A 14 7.83 -1.65 5.78
C ASN A 14 9.30 -1.97 5.43
N ARG A 15 10.11 -2.33 6.43
CA ARG A 15 11.52 -2.68 6.22
C ARG A 15 11.80 -4.11 6.66
N THR A 16 12.57 -4.81 5.85
CA THR A 16 13.13 -6.12 6.17
C THR A 16 14.62 -5.97 6.43
N ILE A 17 15.08 -6.46 7.58
CA ILE A 17 16.50 -6.45 7.92
C ILE A 17 17.08 -7.85 7.67
N MET A 18 18.18 -7.90 6.90
CA MET A 18 18.90 -9.13 6.61
C MET A 18 20.33 -9.02 7.12
N SER A 19 20.81 -10.03 7.85
CA SER A 19 22.20 -10.10 8.32
C SER A 19 22.97 -11.16 7.54
N ASP A 20 23.96 -10.73 6.77
CA ASP A 20 24.90 -11.57 6.06
C ASP A 20 26.25 -11.66 6.79
N ARG A 21 26.85 -12.85 6.79
CA ARG A 21 28.09 -13.13 7.53
C ARG A 21 29.33 -12.49 6.91
N VAL A 22 29.29 -12.13 5.63
CA VAL A 22 30.43 -11.57 4.89
C VAL A 22 30.23 -10.08 4.65
N ASN A 23 29.01 -9.68 4.30
CA ASN A 23 28.70 -8.34 3.83
C ASN A 23 27.95 -7.48 4.88
N GLY A 24 27.59 -8.06 6.02
CA GLY A 24 27.02 -7.32 7.15
C GLY A 24 25.50 -7.12 7.07
N LEU A 25 25.04 -6.00 7.63
CA LEU A 25 23.62 -5.69 7.80
C LEU A 25 23.04 -5.00 6.55
N TYR A 26 22.00 -5.59 5.97
CA TYR A 26 21.18 -4.99 4.92
C TYR A 26 19.83 -4.58 5.49
N VAL A 27 19.37 -3.39 5.11
CA VAL A 27 18.02 -2.91 5.38
C VAL A 27 17.36 -2.75 4.03
N LEU A 28 16.39 -3.62 3.74
CA LEU A 28 15.60 -3.57 2.53
C LEU A 28 14.30 -2.85 2.84
N GLY A 29 13.99 -1.80 2.08
CA GLY A 29 12.64 -1.27 2.01
C GLY A 29 11.76 -2.27 1.26
N ASP A 30 10.65 -2.63 1.88
CA ASP A 30 9.53 -3.21 1.18
C ASP A 30 8.67 -2.03 0.70
N ASP A 31 8.78 -1.65 -0.56
CA ASP A 31 7.96 -0.57 -1.12
C ASP A 31 6.48 -0.98 -1.28
N LEU A 32 6.07 -2.15 -0.76
CA LEU A 32 4.67 -2.53 -0.56
C LEU A 32 3.97 -1.68 0.53
N SER A 33 4.31 -0.40 0.66
CA SER A 33 3.45 0.51 1.41
C SER A 33 2.14 0.56 0.64
N MET A 34 1.16 -0.24 1.07
CA MET A 34 -0.20 -0.17 0.58
C MET A 34 -0.75 1.16 1.06
N SER A 35 -0.48 2.21 0.29
CA SER A 35 -0.99 3.55 0.57
C SER A 35 -2.50 3.46 0.59
N SER A 36 -3.15 4.14 1.53
CA SER A 36 -4.60 4.27 1.48
C SER A 36 -4.99 4.86 0.13
N GLY A 37 -5.93 4.21 -0.56
CA GLY A 37 -6.31 4.53 -1.93
C GLY A 37 -5.53 3.83 -3.06
N ASP A 38 -4.36 3.23 -2.82
CA ASP A 38 -3.64 2.43 -3.83
C ASP A 38 -4.27 1.03 -3.91
N VAL A 39 -5.29 0.92 -4.76
CA VAL A 39 -6.13 -0.28 -4.87
C VAL A 39 -5.66 -1.24 -5.95
N ASN A 40 -4.72 -0.83 -6.80
CA ASN A 40 -4.08 -1.70 -7.79
C ASN A 40 -2.68 -2.19 -7.37
N GLY A 41 -2.11 -1.62 -6.30
CA GLY A 41 -0.83 -2.01 -5.71
C GLY A 41 0.38 -1.60 -6.55
N ASP A 42 0.25 -0.58 -7.40
CA ASP A 42 1.34 -0.09 -8.25
C ASP A 42 2.21 0.99 -7.58
N GLY A 43 1.82 1.44 -6.38
CA GLY A 43 2.53 2.45 -5.59
C GLY A 43 2.24 3.90 -6.01
N LEU A 44 1.33 4.15 -6.95
CA LEU A 44 1.01 5.48 -7.47
C LEU A 44 -0.47 5.80 -7.29
N LEU A 45 -0.81 6.76 -6.43
CA LEU A 45 -2.18 7.27 -6.35
C LEU A 45 -2.54 8.06 -7.61
N ASN A 46 -3.45 7.52 -8.43
CA ASN A 46 -3.87 8.16 -9.68
C ASN A 46 -5.32 7.82 -10.09
N ILE A 47 -5.68 8.18 -11.33
CA ILE A 47 -7.04 7.98 -11.84
C ILE A 47 -7.46 6.50 -11.93
N LEU A 48 -6.51 5.58 -12.09
CA LEU A 48 -6.80 4.15 -12.15
C LEU A 48 -7.36 3.66 -10.81
N ASP A 49 -6.85 4.15 -9.69
CA ASP A 49 -7.37 3.83 -8.35
C ASP A 49 -8.80 4.29 -8.17
N ILE A 50 -9.10 5.53 -8.60
CA ILE A 50 -10.46 6.09 -8.56
C ILE A 50 -11.44 5.21 -9.35
N VAL A 51 -11.04 4.77 -10.54
CA VAL A 51 -11.88 3.90 -11.39
C VAL A 51 -12.13 2.57 -10.71
N ILE A 52 -11.13 2.00 -10.05
CA ILE A 52 -11.27 0.74 -9.30
C ILE A 52 -12.21 0.93 -8.12
N ILE A 53 -12.03 1.97 -7.29
CA ILE A 53 -12.93 2.29 -6.17
C ILE A 53 -14.38 2.46 -6.66
N ALA A 54 -14.58 3.18 -7.76
CA ALA A 54 -15.91 3.32 -8.37
C ALA A 54 -16.51 1.97 -8.77
N ASN A 55 -15.71 1.07 -9.36
CA ASN A 55 -16.14 -0.28 -9.71
C ASN A 55 -16.48 -1.12 -8.48
N ILE A 56 -15.76 -0.97 -7.37
CA ILE A 56 -16.06 -1.66 -6.10
C ILE A 56 -17.38 -1.13 -5.53
N ILE A 57 -17.60 0.19 -5.51
CA ILE A 57 -18.86 0.81 -5.06
C ILE A 57 -20.04 0.32 -5.90
N LEU A 58 -19.84 0.14 -7.22
CA LEU A 58 -20.85 -0.41 -8.14
C LEU A 58 -21.02 -1.93 -8.03
N GLY A 59 -20.22 -2.63 -7.21
CA GLY A 59 -20.27 -4.08 -7.05
C GLY A 59 -19.74 -4.87 -8.24
N THR A 60 -18.91 -4.24 -9.08
CA THR A 60 -18.32 -4.83 -10.29
C THR A 60 -16.85 -5.27 -10.11
N ALA A 61 -16.26 -4.95 -8.96
CA ALA A 61 -14.92 -5.38 -8.56
C ALA A 61 -14.93 -5.85 -7.09
N GLU A 62 -13.94 -6.65 -6.70
CA GLU A 62 -13.79 -7.13 -5.32
C GLU A 62 -13.34 -6.00 -4.39
N ASN A 63 -13.92 -5.96 -3.19
CA ASN A 63 -13.55 -4.98 -2.19
C ASN A 63 -12.18 -5.29 -1.59
N VAL A 64 -11.35 -4.25 -1.49
CA VAL A 64 -10.04 -4.30 -0.84
C VAL A 64 -9.99 -3.27 0.29
N PRO A 65 -9.25 -3.53 1.38
CA PRO A 65 -9.16 -2.60 2.52
C PRO A 65 -8.69 -1.19 2.15
N GLN A 66 -7.86 -1.06 1.11
CA GLN A 66 -7.30 0.21 0.63
C GLN A 66 -8.36 1.12 0.00
N ALA A 67 -9.53 0.58 -0.34
CA ALA A 67 -10.59 1.34 -0.97
C ALA A 67 -11.36 2.22 0.03
N ASP A 68 -11.34 1.89 1.32
CA ASP A 68 -11.86 2.74 2.42
C ASP A 68 -10.81 3.79 2.76
N VAL A 69 -10.80 4.86 1.98
CA VAL A 69 -9.72 5.84 1.95
C VAL A 69 -9.77 6.76 3.17
N ASN A 70 -10.98 7.05 3.67
CA ASN A 70 -11.17 7.89 4.84
C ASN A 70 -11.23 7.11 6.18
N GLU A 71 -11.10 5.78 6.11
CA GLU A 71 -11.09 4.84 7.24
C GLU A 71 -12.35 4.95 8.14
N ASP A 72 -13.50 5.28 7.54
CA ASP A 72 -14.77 5.41 8.28
C ASP A 72 -15.57 4.09 8.36
N GLY A 73 -15.06 3.04 7.71
CA GLY A 73 -15.67 1.71 7.65
C GLY A 73 -16.77 1.57 6.61
N GLN A 74 -17.05 2.60 5.80
CA GLN A 74 -18.06 2.59 4.74
C GLN A 74 -17.45 2.97 3.39
N LEU A 75 -17.32 1.99 2.50
CA LEU A 75 -16.92 2.27 1.12
C LEU A 75 -18.02 2.99 0.33
N ASN A 76 -17.83 4.28 0.04
CA ASN A 76 -18.78 5.12 -0.68
C ASN A 76 -18.11 6.27 -1.47
N ILE A 77 -18.91 7.20 -1.99
CA ILE A 77 -18.40 8.32 -2.82
C ILE A 77 -17.41 9.23 -2.06
N LEU A 78 -17.47 9.26 -0.72
CA LEU A 78 -16.55 10.04 0.11
C LEU A 78 -15.11 9.55 0.00
N ASP A 79 -14.88 8.25 -0.23
CA ASP A 79 -13.54 7.69 -0.46
C ASP A 79 -12.93 8.21 -1.75
N ILE A 80 -13.74 8.27 -2.82
CA ILE A 80 -13.32 8.85 -4.11
C ILE A 80 -12.97 10.33 -3.94
N VAL A 81 -13.80 11.10 -3.25
CA VAL A 81 -13.53 12.53 -3.02
C VAL A 81 -12.26 12.73 -2.21
N THR A 82 -12.05 11.91 -1.18
CA THR A 82 -10.84 11.94 -0.35
C THR A 82 -9.60 11.61 -1.18
N LEU A 83 -9.65 10.57 -2.00
CA LEU A 83 -8.57 10.21 -2.92
C LEU A 83 -8.26 11.31 -3.93
N VAL A 84 -9.27 11.96 -4.51
CA VAL A 84 -9.08 13.10 -5.40
C VAL A 84 -8.38 14.26 -4.69
N ASN A 85 -8.74 14.57 -3.45
CA ASN A 85 -8.06 15.62 -2.68
C ASN A 85 -6.59 15.27 -2.42
N MET A 86 -6.28 14.01 -2.11
CA MET A 86 -4.89 13.55 -1.96
C MET A 86 -4.10 13.64 -3.26
N ILE A 87 -4.70 13.26 -4.40
CA ILE A 87 -4.03 13.32 -5.72
C ILE A 87 -3.76 14.78 -6.13
N LEU A 88 -4.63 15.71 -5.75
CA LEU A 88 -4.54 17.13 -6.11
C LEU A 88 -3.85 18.00 -5.06
N ASP A 89 -3.38 17.42 -3.94
CA ASP A 89 -2.82 18.14 -2.78
C ASP A 89 -3.75 19.29 -2.28
N LEU A 90 -5.06 19.02 -2.16
CA LEU A 90 -6.10 19.97 -1.74
C LEU A 90 -6.49 19.87 -0.26
#